data_AF-A0AAV8YU22-F1
#
_entry.id   AF-A0AAV8YU22-F1
#
_cell.length_a   1.000
_cell.length_b   1.000
_cell.length_c   1.000
_cell.angle_alpha   90.00
_cell.angle_beta   90.00
_cell.angle_gamma   90.00
#
_symmetry.space_group_name_H-M   'P 1'
#
loop_
_entity.id
_entity.type
_entity.pdbx_description
1 polymer ?
#
loop_
_entity_poly.entity_id
_entity_poly.type
_entity_poly.pdbx_seq_one_letter_code
_entity_poly.pdbx_strand_id
1 'polypeptide(L)' 'MSEARRLTNAERCSLFLLDPDHMHLVAKVFDGVSPAEKRAEVRIAKDQGIAGHVAATGQLLNIKKCI' A
#
# COMPACT_ATOMS: atom_id res chain seq x y z
N MET A 1 6.60 5.14 8.00
CA MET A 1 6.80 3.80 7.41
C MET A 1 8.26 3.36 7.46
N SER A 2 9.22 4.31 7.49
CA SER A 2 10.66 4.04 7.62
C SER A 2 11.06 3.01 8.69
N GLU A 3 10.48 3.05 9.89
CA GLU A 3 10.83 2.09 10.95
C GLU A 3 10.32 0.68 10.66
N ALA A 4 9.06 0.54 10.23
CA ALA A 4 8.50 -0.75 9.84
C ALA A 4 9.29 -1.38 8.69
N ARG A 5 9.69 -0.57 7.70
CA ARG A 5 10.57 -0.99 6.61
C ARG A 5 11.91 -1.51 7.12
N ARG A 6 12.57 -0.78 8.03
CA ARG A 6 13.86 -1.16 8.61
C ARG A 6 13.75 -2.47 9.40
N LEU A 7 12.74 -2.60 10.25
CA LEU A 7 12.52 -3.79 11.09
C LEU A 7 12.19 -5.05 10.28
N THR A 8 11.50 -4.89 9.16
CA THR A 8 11.14 -6.01 8.28
C THR A 8 12.19 -6.31 7.20
N ASN A 9 13.29 -5.54 7.15
CA ASN A 9 14.31 -5.59 6.11
C ASN A 9 13.72 -5.49 4.68
N ALA A 10 12.70 -4.65 4.51
CA ALA A 10 12.00 -4.47 3.23
C ALA A 10 12.62 -3.36 2.37
N GLU A 11 12.62 -3.53 1.05
CA GLU A 11 13.08 -2.47 0.13
C GLU A 11 12.14 -1.25 0.19
N ARG A 12 10.83 -1.47 0.27
CA ARG A 12 9.80 -0.43 0.28
C ARG A 12 8.68 -0.81 1.25
N CYS A 13 8.02 0.20 1.78
CA CYS A 13 6.79 0.04 2.53
C CYS A 13 5.78 1.09 2.09
N SER A 14 4.51 0.68 2.00
CA SER A 14 3.40 1.51 1.57
C SER A 14 2.26 1.45 2.57
N LEU A 15 1.63 2.60 2.83
CA LEU A 15 0.39 2.68 3.60
C LEU A 15 -0.75 3.15 2.70
N PHE A 16 -1.80 2.34 2.63
CA PHE A 16 -3.04 2.66 1.93
C PHE A 16 -4.13 2.98 2.95
N LEU A 17 -4.84 4.08 2.74
CA LEU A 17 -6.04 4.44 3.51
C LEU A 17 -7.27 4.26 2.63
N LEU A 18 -8.36 3.76 3.23
CA LEU A 18 -9.65 3.65 2.55
C LEU A 18 -10.31 5.03 2.49
N ASP A 19 -10.69 5.44 1.28
CA ASP A 19 -11.63 6.52 0.97
C ASP A 19 -13.03 5.88 0.86
N PRO A 20 -13.89 6.03 1.87
CA PRO A 20 -15.19 5.35 1.92
C PRO A 20 -16.21 5.92 0.93
N ASP A 21 -16.06 7.20 0.56
CA ASP A 21 -17.00 7.87 -0.35
C ASP A 21 -16.84 7.34 -1.78
N HIS A 22 -15.60 7.04 -2.17
CA HIS A 22 -15.28 6.54 -3.50
C HIS A 22 -14.95 5.06 -3.53
N MET A 23 -14.82 4.40 -2.37
CA MET A 23 -14.40 2.99 -2.25
C MET A 23 -13.03 2.70 -2.90
N HIS A 24 -12.08 3.60 -2.65
CA HIS A 24 -10.70 3.49 -3.15
C HIS A 24 -9.69 3.39 -2.00
N LEU A 25 -8.59 2.68 -2.25
CA LEU A 25 -7.39 2.70 -1.43
C LEU A 25 -6.44 3.77 -1.96
N VAL A 26 -6.13 4.75 -1.12
CA VAL A 26 -5.25 5.88 -1.43
C VAL A 26 -3.91 5.69 -0.75
N ALA A 27 -2.84 5.60 -1.53
CA ALA A 27 -1.49 5.47 -0.99
C ALA A 27 -0.97 6.82 -0.47
N LYS A 28 -0.67 6.89 0.83
CA LYS A 28 -0.23 8.14 1.50
C LYS A 28 1.27 8.22 1.74
N VAL A 29 1.93 7.08 1.89
CA VAL A 29 3.36 7.03 2.25
C VAL A 29 4.03 5.93 1.43
N PHE A 30 5.01 6.30 0.63
CA PHE A 30 5.97 5.38 0.01
C PHE A 30 7.36 5.71 0.55
N ASP A 31 8.00 4.74 1.20
CA ASP A 31 9.39 4.88 1.57
C ASP A 31 10.26 4.67 0.32
N GLY A 32 11.05 5.69 -0.08
CA GLY A 32 12.00 5.60 -1.21
C GLY A 32 11.67 6.43 -2.46
N VAL A 33 10.64 7.29 -2.40
CA VAL A 33 10.16 8.09 -3.54
C VAL A 33 10.58 9.55 -3.37
N SER A 34 11.12 10.18 -4.43
CA SER A 34 11.64 11.56 -4.37
C SER A 34 10.52 12.57 -4.03
N PRO A 35 10.80 13.72 -3.40
CA PRO A 35 9.78 14.73 -3.07
C PRO A 35 8.93 15.18 -4.26
N ALA A 36 9.47 15.10 -5.49
CA ALA A 36 8.77 15.42 -6.72
C ALA A 36 7.70 14.38 -7.13
N GLU A 37 7.89 13.11 -6.73
CA GLU A 37 7.02 11.98 -7.05
C GLU A 37 5.96 11.75 -5.95
N LYS A 38 6.13 12.35 -4.76
CA LYS A 38 5.13 12.36 -3.67
C LYS A 38 3.78 13.02 -4.06
N ARG A 39 3.70 13.68 -5.21
CA ARG A 39 2.51 14.42 -5.65
C ARG A 39 1.45 13.55 -6.35
N ALA A 40 1.79 12.33 -6.77
CA ALA A 40 0.82 11.42 -7.37
C ALA A 40 0.23 10.50 -6.27
N GLU A 41 -0.95 10.83 -5.75
CA GLU A 41 -1.70 9.89 -4.90
C GLU A 41 -2.10 8.68 -5.75
N VAL A 42 -1.44 7.54 -5.54
CA VAL A 42 -1.84 6.28 -6.19
C VAL A 42 -3.17 5.84 -5.60
N ARG A 43 -4.17 5.68 -6.48
CA ARG A 43 -5.51 5.17 -6.13
C ARG A 43 -5.71 3.79 -6.73
N ILE A 44 -6.20 2.86 -5.91
CA ILE A 44 -6.56 1.51 -6.31
C ILE A 44 -8.00 1.28 -5.86
N ALA A 45 -8.86 0.66 -6.67
CA ALA A 45 -10.20 0.29 -6.20
C ALA A 45 -10.11 -0.68 -5.00
N LYS A 46 -11.04 -0.58 -4.03
CA LYS A 46 -10.93 -1.32 -2.76
C LYS A 46 -10.88 -2.84 -2.87
N ASP A 47 -11.21 -3.40 -4.02
CA ASP A 47 -11.32 -4.84 -4.28
C ASP A 47 -10.33 -5.32 -5.35
N GLN A 48 -9.41 -4.44 -5.80
CA GLN A 48 -8.43 -4.75 -6.83
C GLN A 48 -7.02 -4.94 -6.25
N GLY A 49 -6.29 -5.90 -6.83
CA GLY A 49 -4.92 -6.21 -6.46
C GLY A 49 -4.75 -6.75 -5.03
N ILE A 50 -3.50 -6.81 -4.57
CA ILE A 50 -3.15 -7.38 -3.25
C ILE A 50 -3.74 -6.55 -2.11
N ALA A 51 -3.61 -5.22 -2.18
CA ALA A 51 -4.15 -4.33 -1.16
C ALA A 51 -5.68 -4.38 -1.09
N GLY A 52 -6.35 -4.44 -2.25
CA GLY A 52 -7.81 -4.56 -2.32
C GLY A 52 -8.31 -5.89 -1.78
N HIS A 53 -7.63 -7.00 -2.09
CA HIS A 53 -7.99 -8.31 -1.53
C HIS A 53 -7.94 -8.31 0.01
N VAL A 54 -6.87 -7.77 0.60
CA VAL A 54 -6.75 -7.66 2.07
C VAL A 54 -7.78 -6.70 2.64
N ALA A 55 -8.05 -5.57 1.99
CA ALA A 55 -9.08 -4.61 2.42
C ALA A 55 -10.50 -5.20 2.39
N ALA A 56 -10.81 -6.04 1.40
CA ALA A 56 -12.12 -6.68 1.28
C ALA A 56 -12.32 -7.86 2.24
N THR A 57 -11.26 -8.62 2.53
CA THR A 57 -11.34 -9.84 3.35
C THR A 57 -10.98 -9.63 4.82
N GLY A 58 -10.19 -8.60 5.13
CA GLY A 58 -9.59 -8.40 6.45
C GLY A 58 -8.53 -9.45 6.82
N GLN A 59 -8.13 -10.30 5.88
CA GLN A 59 -7.19 -11.40 6.14
C GLN A 59 -5.76 -11.03 5.71
N LEU A 60 -4.78 -11.40 6.54
CA LEU A 60 -3.37 -11.22 6.21
C LEU A 60 -2.98 -12.11 5.03
N LEU A 61 -2.31 -11.51 4.03
CA LEU A 61 -1.81 -12.22 2.86
C LEU A 61 -0.29 -12.08 2.76
N ASN A 62 0.42 -13.21 2.83
CA ASN A 62 1.87 -13.28 2.65
C ASN A 62 2.20 -14.03 1.35
N ILE A 63 2.79 -13.31 0.38
CA ILE A 63 3.14 -13.86 -0.94
C ILE A 63 4.59 -14.33 -0.91
N LYS A 64 4.80 -15.66 -0.89
CA LYS A 64 6.14 -16.26 -0.76
C LYS A 64 6.99 -16.22 -2.04
N LYS A 65 6.36 -16.10 -3.21
CA LYS A 65 7.03 -16.00 -4.51
C LYS A 65 6.24 -15.05 -5.41
N CYS A 66 6.80 -13.88 -5.67
CA CYS A 66 6.41 -13.06 -6.81
C CYS A 66 7.26 -13.53 -8.00
N ILE A 67 6.60 -13.78 -9.14
CA ILE A 67 7.24 -14.03 -10.44
C ILE A 67 7.86 -12.75 -10.99
#